data_AF-A0A530QSV8-F1
#
_entry.id   AF-A0A530QSV8-F1
#
_cell.length_a   1.000
_cell.length_b   1.000
_cell.length_c   1.000
_cell.angle_alpha   90.00
_cell.angle_beta   90.00
_cell.angle_gamma   90.00
#
_symmetry.space_group_name_H-M   'P 1'
#
loop_
_entity.id
_entity.type
_entity.pdbx_description
1 polymer ?
#
loop_
_entity_poly.entity_id
_entity_poly.type
_entity_poly.pdbx_seq_one_letter_code
_entity_poly.pdbx_strand_id
1 'polypeptide(L)'
;MGFTVCHTVVRAGSESRLQYRRHLEACYCISGQGEVEDMSGAIHRIEPGTIYVLDAHDDHYLRADAAGDMVLVSVFNPPLSGTERHSLSGEGGSAY
;
A
#
# COMPACT_ATOMS: atom_id res chain seq x y z
N MET A 1 6.97 -6.21 20.69
CA MET A 1 5.97 -5.62 19.77
C MET A 1 5.72 -6.60 18.64
N GLY A 2 4.48 -6.73 18.16
CA GLY A 2 4.06 -7.75 17.19
C GLY A 2 3.70 -7.20 15.80
N PHE A 3 4.23 -6.03 15.42
CA PHE A 3 3.95 -5.35 14.16
C PHE A 3 5.13 -4.48 13.74
N THR A 4 5.21 -4.14 12.46
CA THR A 4 6.15 -3.16 11.88
C THR A 4 5.39 -1.91 11.47
N VAL A 5 6.01 -0.73 11.65
CA VAL A 5 5.49 0.55 11.16
C VAL A 5 6.44 1.11 10.12
N CYS A 6 5.91 1.51 8.97
CA CYS A 6 6.67 2.07 7.85
C CYS A 6 6.17 3.47 7.51
N HIS A 7 7.10 4.38 7.22
CA HIS A 7 6.82 5.64 6.56
C HIS A 7 7.03 5.43 5.06
N THR A 8 5.94 5.35 4.32
CA THR A 8 5.92 4.99 2.90
C THR A 8 5.66 6.23 2.07
N VAL A 9 6.52 6.50 1.08
CA VAL A 9 6.34 7.59 0.11
C VAL A 9 5.98 6.98 -1.24
N VAL A 10 4.76 7.21 -1.69
CA VAL A 10 4.26 6.83 -3.01
C VAL A 10 4.50 8.02 -3.94
N ARG A 11 5.34 7.82 -4.96
CA ARG A 11 5.79 8.91 -5.83
C ARG A 11 4.68 9.39 -6.75
N ALA A 12 4.62 10.69 -6.99
CA ALA A 12 3.64 11.30 -7.88
C ALA A 12 3.54 10.57 -9.22
N GLY A 13 2.33 10.19 -9.63
CA GLY A 13 2.06 9.47 -10.87
C GLY A 13 2.58 8.03 -10.93
N SER A 14 3.14 7.50 -9.83
CA SER A 14 3.50 6.08 -9.75
C SER A 14 2.27 5.21 -9.53
N GLU A 15 2.35 3.99 -10.06
CA GLU A 15 1.40 2.92 -9.85
C GLU A 15 2.17 1.71 -9.30
N SER A 16 1.60 1.04 -8.32
CA SER A 16 2.13 -0.22 -7.79
C SER A 16 0.97 -1.18 -7.58
N ARG A 17 1.01 -2.34 -8.23
CA ARG A 17 0.15 -3.47 -7.87
C ARG A 17 0.78 -4.17 -6.67
N LEU A 18 0.04 -4.34 -5.58
CA LEU A 18 0.53 -4.85 -4.31
C LEU A 18 -0.35 -6.03 -3.87
N GLN A 19 0.26 -7.09 -3.36
CA GLN A 19 -0.44 -8.20 -2.74
C GLN A 19 0.42 -8.82 -1.63
N TYR A 20 0.07 -8.55 -0.37
CA TYR A 20 0.82 -9.08 0.77
C TYR A 20 0.22 -10.38 1.27
N ARG A 21 0.69 -11.52 0.75
CA ARG A 21 0.14 -12.85 1.10
C ARG A 21 0.50 -13.35 2.50
N ARG A 22 1.46 -12.71 3.16
CA ARG A 22 2.00 -13.14 4.47
C ARG A 22 1.76 -12.12 5.58
N HIS A 23 1.20 -10.96 5.25
CA HIS A 23 0.99 -9.86 6.18
C HIS A 23 -0.37 -9.21 5.92
N LEU A 24 -1.04 -8.82 6.99
CA LEU A 24 -2.13 -7.86 6.93
C LEU A 24 -1.53 -6.46 6.98
N GLU A 25 -2.11 -5.53 6.22
CA GLU A 25 -1.66 -4.14 6.16
C GLU A 25 -2.81 -3.18 6.47
N ALA A 26 -2.51 -2.16 7.26
CA ALA A 26 -3.33 -0.96 7.39
C ALA A 26 -2.50 0.27 7.04
N CYS A 27 -3.05 1.15 6.19
CA CYS A 27 -2.36 2.34 5.70
C CYS A 27 -3.15 3.60 6.04
N TYR A 28 -2.51 4.52 6.75
CA TYR A 28 -3.07 5.83 7.08
C TYR A 28 -2.39 6.92 6.24
N CYS A 29 -3.19 7.65 5.45
CA CYS A 29 -2.68 8.77 4.67
C CYS A 29 -2.52 10.02 5.52
N ILE A 30 -1.29 10.56 5.54
CA ILE A 30 -0.94 11.76 6.30
C ILE A 30 -0.67 12.98 5.40
N SER A 31 -0.44 12.78 4.10
CA SER A 31 -0.20 13.85 3.13
C SER A 31 -0.38 13.36 1.69
N GLY A 32 -0.69 14.27 0.78
CA GLY A 32 -0.91 13.97 -0.64
C GLY A 32 -2.23 13.26 -0.90
N GLN A 33 -2.45 12.86 -2.15
CA GLN A 33 -3.67 12.19 -2.56
C GLN A 33 -3.37 11.09 -3.59
N GLY A 34 -4.23 10.09 -3.63
CA GLY A 34 -4.09 8.95 -4.51
C GLY A 34 -5.35 8.09 -4.50
N GLU A 35 -5.23 6.87 -4.97
CA GLU A 35 -6.33 5.93 -5.00
C GLU A 35 -5.86 4.50 -4.80
N VAL A 36 -6.77 3.69 -4.28
CA VAL A 36 -6.66 2.24 -4.25
C VAL A 36 -7.72 1.65 -5.17
N GLU A 37 -7.33 0.80 -6.10
CA GLU A 37 -8.25 0.04 -6.94
C GLU A 37 -8.17 -1.44 -6.58
N ASP A 38 -9.32 -2.06 -6.29
CA ASP A 38 -9.42 -3.50 -6.04
C ASP A 38 -9.51 -4.31 -7.35
N MET A 39 -9.42 -5.64 -7.24
CA MET A 39 -9.52 -6.52 -8.42
C MET A 39 -10.93 -6.58 -9.05
N SER A 40 -11.95 -5.99 -8.43
CA SER A 40 -13.26 -5.80 -9.03
C SER A 40 -13.34 -4.55 -9.91
N GLY A 41 -12.32 -3.69 -9.85
CA GLY A 41 -12.26 -2.38 -10.50
C GLY A 41 -12.89 -1.26 -9.68
N ALA A 42 -13.21 -1.50 -8.40
CA ALA A 42 -13.71 -0.44 -7.53
C ALA A 42 -12.56 0.46 -7.09
N ILE A 43 -12.73 1.76 -7.31
CA ILE A 43 -11.72 2.77 -7.00
C ILE A 43 -12.12 3.50 -5.72
N HIS A 44 -11.19 3.54 -4.77
CA HIS A 44 -11.32 4.20 -3.48
C HIS A 44 -10.34 5.37 -3.41
N ARG A 45 -10.87 6.58 -3.21
CA ARG A 45 -10.05 7.79 -3.08
C ARG A 45 -9.34 7.80 -1.73
N ILE A 46 -8.05 8.12 -1.75
CA ILE A 46 -7.20 8.27 -0.56
C ILE A 46 -6.74 9.71 -0.45
N GLU A 47 -7.01 10.33 0.70
CA GLU A 47 -6.61 11.70 1.03
C GLU A 47 -6.18 11.78 2.51
N PRO A 48 -5.58 12.89 2.99
CA PRO A 48 -5.12 12.97 4.36
C PRO A 48 -6.27 12.74 5.34
N GLY A 49 -6.12 11.78 6.25
CA GLY A 49 -7.19 11.33 7.13
C GLY A 49 -7.79 9.97 6.75
N THR A 50 -7.65 9.52 5.50
CA THR A 50 -8.14 8.22 5.05
C THR A 50 -7.29 7.09 5.60
N ILE A 51 -7.95 6.03 6.09
CA ILE A 51 -7.34 4.74 6.38
C ILE A 51 -7.95 3.71 5.43
N TYR A 52 -7.10 2.93 4.78
CA TYR A 52 -7.53 1.71 4.11
C TYR A 52 -6.86 0.49 4.75
N VAL A 53 -7.59 -0.62 4.83
CA VAL A 53 -7.17 -1.85 5.51
C VAL A 53 -7.42 -3.02 4.58
N LEU A 54 -6.43 -3.90 4.47
CA LEU A 54 -6.44 -5.06 3.59
C LEU A 54 -6.40 -6.32 4.45
N ASP A 55 -7.57 -6.71 4.96
CA ASP A 55 -7.71 -7.79 5.93
C ASP A 55 -7.79 -9.18 5.31
N ALA A 56 -7.93 -9.28 3.98
CA ALA A 56 -8.02 -10.54 3.24
C ALA A 56 -6.82 -10.79 2.29
N HIS A 57 -5.69 -10.12 2.51
CA HIS A 57 -4.51 -10.16 1.62
C HIS A 57 -4.83 -9.72 0.19
N ASP A 58 -5.65 -8.68 0.10
CA ASP A 58 -6.23 -8.19 -1.15
C ASP A 58 -5.16 -7.72 -2.14
N ASP A 59 -5.25 -8.24 -3.37
CA ASP A 59 -4.53 -7.71 -4.51
C ASP A 59 -5.18 -6.37 -4.90
N HIS A 60 -4.37 -5.33 -5.01
CA HIS A 60 -4.87 -4.00 -5.28
C HIS A 60 -3.81 -3.17 -5.99
N TYR A 61 -4.26 -2.14 -6.72
CA TYR A 61 -3.39 -1.10 -7.22
C TYR A 61 -3.38 0.06 -6.24
N LEU A 62 -2.20 0.57 -5.93
CA LEU A 62 -1.98 1.81 -5.23
C LEU A 62 -1.39 2.84 -6.21
N ARG A 63 -2.07 3.96 -6.38
CA ARG A 63 -1.64 5.05 -7.27
C ARG A 63 -1.57 6.35 -6.51
N ALA A 64 -0.51 7.11 -6.72
CA ALA A 64 -0.47 8.51 -6.29
C ALA A 64 -0.84 9.42 -7.46
N ASP A 65 -1.51 10.53 -7.16
CA ASP A 65 -1.84 11.53 -8.15
C ASP A 65 -0.58 12.09 -8.83
N ALA A 66 -0.73 12.52 -10.08
CA ALA A 66 0.35 13.21 -10.79
C ALA A 66 0.75 14.57 -10.16
N ALA A 67 -0.12 15.15 -9.33
CA ALA A 67 0.07 16.48 -8.74
C ALA A 67 1.07 16.49 -7.56
N GLY A 68 1.37 15.34 -6.95
CA GLY A 68 2.31 15.27 -5.83
C GLY A 68 2.44 13.90 -5.18
N ASP A 69 3.51 13.73 -4.40
CA ASP A 69 3.75 12.50 -3.63
C ASP A 69 2.67 12.29 -2.56
N MET A 70 2.27 11.03 -2.37
CA MET A 70 1.40 10.60 -1.28
C MET A 70 2.23 9.94 -0.18
N VAL A 71 1.90 10.23 1.08
CA VAL A 71 2.63 9.73 2.24
C VAL A 71 1.70 8.93 3.13
N LEU A 72 2.07 7.67 3.34
CA LEU A 72 1.33 6.72 4.16
C LEU A 72 2.16 6.30 5.38
N VAL A 73 1.46 6.12 6.50
CA VAL A 73 1.94 5.34 7.64
C VAL A 73 1.33 3.95 7.51
N SER A 74 2.15 2.96 7.15
CA SER A 74 1.73 1.57 6.98
C SER A 74 2.06 0.75 8.22
N VAL A 75 1.12 -0.11 8.64
CA VAL A 75 1.29 -1.05 9.74
C VAL A 75 1.13 -2.46 9.22
N PHE A 76 2.13 -3.32 9.44
CA PHE A 76 2.13 -4.71 9.00
C PHE A 76 2.05 -5.67 10.18
N ASN A 77 1.18 -6.68 10.08
CA ASN A 77 1.05 -7.78 11.05
C ASN A 77 0.89 -9.14 10.34
N PRO A 78 1.76 -10.15 10.56
CA PRO A 78 2.97 -10.14 11.40
C PRO A 78 3.99 -9.05 11.00
N PRO A 79 4.98 -8.70 11.83
CA PRO A 79 5.97 -7.69 11.47
C PRO A 79 6.77 -8.14 10.23
N LEU A 80 7.10 -7.19 9.36
CA LEU A 80 8.01 -7.43 8.24
C LEU A 80 9.36 -7.93 8.75
N SER A 81 9.94 -8.89 8.03
CA SER A 81 11.29 -9.39 8.27
C SER A 81 12.30 -8.61 7.41
N GLY A 82 13.45 -8.22 7.96
CA GLY A 82 14.39 -7.28 7.30
C GLY A 82 14.98 -7.70 5.94
N THR A 83 14.72 -8.93 5.50
CA THR A 83 15.10 -9.44 4.17
C THR A 83 13.97 -9.32 3.13
N GLU A 84 12.75 -8.99 3.55
CA GLU A 84 11.60 -8.85 2.66
C GLU A 84 11.75 -7.55 1.87
N ARG A 85 11.65 -7.67 0.54
CA ARG A 85 11.75 -6.55 -0.40
C ARG A 85 10.61 -6.66 -1.39
N HIS A 86 10.05 -5.52 -1.76
CA HIS A 86 9.15 -5.42 -2.89
C HIS A 86 9.81 -5.99 -4.15
N SER A 87 9.37 -7.17 -4.57
CA SER A 87 9.69 -7.67 -5.90
C SER A 87 8.66 -7.10 -6.86
N LEU A 88 9.09 -6.20 -7.74
CA LEU A 88 8.28 -5.64 -8.83
C LEU A 88 8.46 -6.42 -10.14
N SER A 89 9.22 -7.52 -10.11
CA SER A 89 9.67 -8.26 -11.31
C SER A 89 8.91 -9.56 -11.55
N GLY A 90 7.58 -9.55 -11.49
CA GLY A 90 6.74 -10.71 -11.84
C GLY A 90 5.33 -10.30 -12.27
N GLU A 91 4.62 -11.17 -12.99
CA GLU A 91 3.22 -10.95 -13.43
C GLU A 91 2.22 -10.87 -12.26
N GLY A 92 2.64 -11.14 -11.02
CA GLY A 92 1.87 -10.96 -9.81
C GLY A 92 2.32 -9.71 -9.05
N GLY A 93 1.37 -9.00 -8.42
CA GLY A 93 1.62 -7.80 -7.63
C GLY A 93 2.75 -7.95 -6.61
N SER A 94 3.34 -6.82 -6.23
CA SER A 94 4.42 -6.75 -5.27
C SER A 94 4.01 -7.40 -3.96
N ALA A 95 4.72 -8.47 -3.61
CA ALA A 95 4.61 -9.12 -2.33
C ALA A 95 5.89 -8.88 -1.53
N TYR A 96 5.74 -8.84 -0.21
CA TYR A 96 6.84 -9.14 0.71
C TYR A 96 7.04 -10.65 0.78
#